data_AF-A0A1J4J7I9-F1
#
_entry.id   AF-A0A1J4J7I9-F1
#
_cell.length_a   1.000
_cell.length_b   1.000
_cell.length_c   1.000
_cell.angle_alpha   90.00
_cell.angle_beta   90.00
_cell.angle_gamma   90.00
#
_symmetry.space_group_name_H-M   'P 1'
#
loop_
_entity.id
_entity.type
_entity.pdbx_description
1 polymer ?
#
loop_
_entity_poly.entity_id
_entity_poly.type
_entity_poly.pdbx_seq_one_letter_code
_entity_poly.pdbx_strand_id
1 'polypeptide(L)'
;MILKSIFPLFISSHSNGSYIDGSFESSSMATVYCIVVTMLVRSSNHGLQIPLGNIIENTRNTATSINIQISYLPLLIAIILLSAILICFGLYVIEGRITDCLPTISETATTSPNSDVFSIMASTSSLFLAVLFTLYISAADVWNVMSKNTIYACRILTVIIPICFIMLSCCTLEDHFLVHSISAFLFFGGFIIFFILSLSQMKKALVKYIFWIRVILIFLTGLSFIAIACSTTIFHETWATTINTLGEYTFMLFVGIYILTWAKELSLVRLQVVLTDDIGSN
;
A
#
# COMPACT_ATOMS: atom_id res chain seq x y z
N MET A 1 2.73 -15.66 18.92
CA MET A 1 1.30 -15.51 18.57
C MET A 1 1.20 -15.70 17.07
N ILE A 2 0.61 -16.80 16.59
CA ILE A 2 0.43 -17.07 15.16
C ILE A 2 -0.75 -16.22 14.69
N LEU A 3 -0.49 -15.16 13.92
CA LEU A 3 -1.57 -14.46 13.23
C LEU A 3 -2.03 -15.37 12.08
N LYS A 4 -3.13 -16.09 12.27
CA LYS A 4 -3.88 -16.65 11.15
C LYS A 4 -4.59 -15.50 10.44
N SER A 5 -3.88 -14.75 9.59
CA SER A 5 -4.55 -13.98 8.54
C SER A 5 -4.85 -14.97 7.42
N ILE A 6 -6.01 -15.63 7.50
CA ILE A 6 -6.54 -16.38 6.37
C ILE A 6 -6.91 -15.32 5.34
N PHE A 7 -6.11 -15.20 4.28
CA PHE A 7 -6.58 -14.59 3.04
C PHE A 7 -7.41 -15.65 2.34
N PRO A 8 -8.75 -15.53 2.24
CA PRO A 8 -9.49 -16.35 1.29
C PRO A 8 -9.12 -15.85 -0.10
N LEU A 9 -8.08 -16.42 -0.70
CA LEU A 9 -7.93 -16.38 -2.14
C LEU A 9 -9.04 -17.27 -2.68
N PHE A 10 -10.09 -16.66 -3.24
CA PHE A 10 -11.12 -17.37 -3.98
C PHE A 10 -10.46 -18.11 -5.14
N ILE A 11 -10.21 -19.41 -4.98
CA ILE A 11 -9.95 -20.29 -6.11
C ILE A 11 -11.31 -20.57 -6.72
N SER A 12 -11.57 -19.92 -7.86
CA SER A 12 -12.69 -20.21 -8.75
C SER A 12 -12.66 -21.71 -9.09
N SER A 13 -13.65 -22.47 -8.61
CA SER A 13 -13.93 -23.79 -9.16
C SER A 13 -14.71 -23.59 -10.46
N HIS A 14 -14.05 -23.83 -11.60
CA HIS A 14 -14.76 -24.02 -12.86
C HIS A 14 -15.62 -25.29 -12.74
N SER A 15 -16.93 -25.13 -12.58
CA SER A 15 -17.88 -26.21 -12.80
C SER A 15 -18.18 -26.34 -14.30
N ASN A 16 -17.55 -27.31 -14.95
CA ASN A 16 -17.99 -27.78 -16.26
C ASN A 16 -19.31 -28.53 -16.08
N GLY A 17 -20.40 -27.95 -16.56
CA GLY A 17 -21.70 -28.60 -16.69
C GLY A 17 -22.01 -28.95 -18.13
N SER A 18 -21.92 -30.24 -18.47
CA SER A 18 -22.94 -31.01 -19.21
C SER A 18 -22.37 -32.38 -19.58
N TYR A 19 -22.89 -33.41 -18.91
CA TYR A 19 -22.63 -34.82 -19.21
C TYR A 19 -23.54 -35.28 -20.37
N ILE A 20 -22.94 -35.91 -21.38
CA ILE A 20 -23.59 -36.94 -22.18
C ILE A 20 -22.72 -38.20 -22.05
N ASP A 21 -23.40 -39.32 -21.80
CA ASP A 21 -22.91 -40.65 -21.46
C ASP A 21 -21.63 -41.13 -22.15
N GLY A 22 -20.76 -41.75 -21.34
CA GLY A 22 -19.61 -42.50 -21.83
C GLY A 22 -18.62 -42.79 -20.72
N SER A 23 -18.69 -44.01 -20.19
CA SER A 23 -17.75 -44.62 -19.25
C SER A 23 -16.29 -44.21 -19.47
N PHE A 24 -15.68 -43.58 -18.47
CA PHE A 24 -14.23 -43.60 -18.26
C PHE A 24 -13.91 -43.54 -16.77
N GLU A 25 -13.23 -44.59 -16.28
CA GLU A 25 -12.44 -44.57 -15.06
C GLU A 25 -11.40 -43.45 -15.16
N SER A 26 -11.50 -42.49 -14.26
CA SER A 26 -10.42 -41.59 -13.85
C SER A 26 -11.02 -40.70 -12.78
N SER A 27 -11.10 -41.19 -11.54
CA SER A 27 -11.27 -40.31 -10.38
C SER A 27 -9.99 -39.49 -10.25
N SER A 28 -9.89 -38.39 -11.02
CA SER A 28 -8.92 -37.34 -10.76
C SER A 28 -9.32 -36.75 -9.42
N MET A 29 -8.76 -37.28 -8.32
CA MET A 29 -8.81 -36.60 -7.04
C MET A 29 -8.18 -35.24 -7.26
N ALA A 30 -9.01 -34.19 -7.29
CA ALA A 30 -8.53 -32.84 -7.29
C ALA A 30 -7.77 -32.66 -5.97
N THR A 31 -6.44 -32.60 -6.05
CA THR A 31 -5.59 -32.28 -4.91
C THR A 31 -5.91 -30.84 -4.51
N VAL A 32 -6.60 -30.67 -3.39
CA VAL A 32 -6.87 -29.36 -2.83
C VAL A 32 -5.64 -28.94 -2.04
N TYR A 33 -4.85 -28.04 -2.62
CA TYR A 33 -3.72 -27.46 -1.90
C TYR A 33 -4.24 -26.38 -0.95
N CYS A 34 -4.07 -26.58 0.37
CA CYS A 34 -4.25 -25.50 1.32
C CYS A 34 -2.99 -24.63 1.33
N ILE A 35 -3.13 -23.37 0.91
CA ILE A 35 -2.05 -22.38 0.94
C ILE A 35 -2.17 -21.60 2.25
N VAL A 36 -1.26 -21.85 3.19
CA VAL A 36 -1.18 -21.07 4.43
C VAL A 36 -0.04 -20.05 4.33
N VAL A 37 -0.39 -18.77 4.28
CA VAL A 37 0.59 -17.68 4.31
C VAL A 37 0.86 -17.28 5.75
N THR A 38 2.07 -17.54 6.23
CA THR A 38 2.53 -17.17 7.57
C THR A 38 3.55 -16.06 7.49
N MET A 39 3.37 -15.01 8.28
CA MET A 39 4.34 -13.93 8.40
C MET A 39 5.34 -14.25 9.53
N LEU A 40 6.61 -14.40 9.16
CA LEU A 40 7.70 -14.57 10.11
C LEU A 40 8.50 -13.28 10.22
N VAL A 41 8.86 -12.90 11.43
CA VAL A 41 9.68 -11.71 11.66
C VAL A 41 10.97 -12.07 12.39
N ARG A 42 12.12 -11.72 11.80
CA ARG A 42 13.44 -12.07 12.34
C ARG A 42 13.86 -11.07 13.41
N SER A 43 13.92 -11.49 14.68
CA SER A 43 14.54 -10.71 15.76
C SER A 43 16.06 -10.70 15.58
N SER A 44 16.69 -9.52 15.49
CA SER A 44 18.14 -9.43 15.27
C SER A 44 18.98 -9.40 16.54
N ASN A 45 18.40 -9.24 17.74
CA ASN A 45 19.19 -9.00 18.97
C ASN A 45 18.86 -9.83 20.21
N HIS A 46 17.92 -10.77 20.14
CA HIS A 46 17.86 -11.87 21.10
C HIS A 46 17.21 -13.04 20.38
N GLY A 47 17.69 -14.25 20.66
CA GLY A 47 17.09 -15.51 20.24
C GLY A 47 15.70 -15.70 20.84
N LEU A 48 14.76 -14.83 20.48
CA LEU A 48 13.34 -15.09 20.59
C LEU A 48 13.02 -16.08 19.45
N GLN A 49 13.39 -17.34 19.69
CA GLN A 49 12.61 -18.44 19.19
C GLN A 49 11.23 -18.25 19.83
N ILE A 50 10.33 -17.54 19.15
CA ILE A 50 8.91 -17.72 19.44
C ILE A 50 8.72 -19.22 19.30
N PRO A 51 8.30 -19.96 20.34
CA PRO A 51 8.06 -21.38 20.21
C PRO A 51 6.98 -21.51 19.14
N LEU A 52 7.41 -21.87 17.93
CA LEU A 52 6.53 -22.40 16.91
C LEU A 52 5.99 -23.66 17.57
N GLY A 53 4.78 -23.58 18.13
CA GLY A 53 4.20 -24.71 18.85
C GLY A 53 4.31 -25.97 17.99
N ASN A 54 4.49 -27.12 18.65
CA ASN A 54 4.76 -28.45 18.09
C ASN A 54 3.96 -28.82 16.82
N ILE A 55 2.82 -28.15 16.57
CA ILE A 55 2.03 -28.24 15.35
C ILE A 55 2.83 -27.82 14.11
N ILE A 56 3.53 -26.67 14.11
CA ILE A 56 4.28 -26.20 12.92
C ILE A 56 5.56 -27.04 12.73
N GLU A 57 6.19 -27.47 13.83
CA GLU A 57 7.39 -28.31 13.76
C GLU A 57 7.09 -29.67 13.11
N ASN A 58 5.91 -30.24 13.37
CA ASN A 58 5.44 -31.44 12.68
C ASN A 58 5.02 -31.17 11.22
N THR A 59 4.47 -29.98 10.89
CA THR A 59 4.13 -29.63 9.50
C THR A 59 5.37 -29.34 8.64
N ARG A 60 6.48 -28.93 9.27
CA ARG A 60 7.72 -28.54 8.59
C ARG A 60 8.46 -29.71 7.94
N ASN A 61 8.20 -30.93 8.40
CA ASN A 61 8.85 -32.13 7.86
C ASN A 61 8.23 -32.61 6.53
N THR A 62 7.05 -32.12 6.17
CA THR A 62 6.35 -32.48 4.92
C THR A 62 5.98 -31.28 4.05
N ALA A 63 6.06 -30.04 4.56
CA ALA A 63 5.71 -28.86 3.78
C ALA A 63 6.92 -28.18 3.12
N THR A 64 6.88 -28.03 1.79
CA THR A 64 7.78 -27.10 1.10
C THR A 64 7.41 -25.67 1.47
N SER A 65 8.39 -24.88 1.92
CA SER A 65 8.16 -23.47 2.26
C SER A 65 8.95 -22.52 1.36
N ILE A 66 8.23 -21.57 0.76
CA ILE A 66 8.82 -20.52 -0.07
C ILE A 66 8.94 -19.26 0.80
N ASN A 67 10.16 -18.76 0.95
CA ASN A 67 10.44 -17.53 1.69
C ASN A 67 10.55 -16.36 0.73
N ILE A 68 9.57 -15.45 0.77
CA ILE A 68 9.56 -14.24 -0.07
C ILE A 68 9.99 -13.04 0.79
N GLN A 69 11.00 -12.31 0.32
CA GLN A 69 11.46 -11.07 0.94
C GLN A 69 10.80 -9.87 0.26
N ILE A 70 10.22 -8.96 1.05
CA ILE A 70 9.38 -7.86 0.56
C ILE A 70 10.11 -6.50 0.66
N SER A 71 11.44 -6.51 0.73
CA SER A 71 12.25 -5.30 0.94
C SER A 71 12.14 -4.29 -0.21
N TYR A 72 11.80 -4.73 -1.41
CA TYR A 72 11.73 -3.90 -2.61
C TYR A 72 10.33 -3.32 -2.87
N LEU A 73 9.29 -3.76 -2.15
CA LEU A 73 7.93 -3.27 -2.35
C LEU A 73 7.79 -1.75 -2.09
N PRO A 74 8.36 -1.18 -1.01
CA PRO A 74 8.33 0.28 -0.82
C PRO A 74 9.00 1.05 -1.95
N LEU A 75 10.11 0.51 -2.48
CA LEU A 75 10.84 1.12 -3.60
C LEU A 75 10.01 1.10 -4.88
N LEU A 76 9.40 -0.06 -5.19
CA LEU A 76 8.51 -0.20 -6.34
C LEU A 76 7.36 0.82 -6.28
N ILE A 77 6.70 0.94 -5.13
CA ILE A 77 5.58 1.89 -4.95
C ILE A 77 6.04 3.34 -5.13
N ALA A 78 7.16 3.73 -4.52
CA ALA A 78 7.70 5.08 -4.67
C ALA A 78 8.03 5.41 -6.14
N ILE A 79 8.58 4.44 -6.88
CA ILE A 79 8.89 4.60 -8.31
C ILE A 79 7.60 4.74 -9.13
N ILE A 80 6.58 3.89 -8.92
CA ILE A 80 5.32 3.97 -9.69
C ILE A 80 4.62 5.32 -9.40
N LEU A 81 4.55 5.74 -8.14
CA LEU A 81 3.97 7.03 -7.76
C LEU A 81 4.67 8.22 -8.41
N LEU A 82 6.00 8.30 -8.33
CA LEU A 82 6.76 9.41 -8.89
C LEU A 82 6.76 9.38 -10.43
N SER A 83 6.82 8.20 -11.04
CA SER A 83 6.78 8.08 -12.51
C SER A 83 5.43 8.50 -13.09
N ALA A 84 4.31 8.23 -12.42
CA ALA A 84 3.00 8.72 -12.85
C ALA A 84 3.00 10.26 -12.98
N ILE A 85 3.53 10.95 -11.96
CA ILE A 85 3.62 12.40 -11.93
C ILE A 85 4.53 12.92 -13.05
N LEU A 86 5.73 12.33 -13.20
CA LEU A 86 6.70 12.77 -14.21
C LEU A 86 6.21 12.53 -15.64
N ILE A 87 5.55 11.39 -15.90
CA ILE A 87 5.01 11.07 -17.22
C ILE A 87 3.85 12.01 -17.56
N CYS A 88 2.91 12.24 -16.64
CA CYS A 88 1.79 13.16 -16.87
C CYS A 88 2.31 14.58 -17.10
N PHE A 89 3.26 15.05 -16.28
CA PHE A 89 3.88 16.35 -16.50
C PHE A 89 4.57 16.44 -17.86
N GLY A 90 5.35 15.42 -18.25
CA GLY A 90 6.03 15.38 -19.55
C GLY A 90 5.06 15.43 -20.74
N LEU A 91 3.97 14.66 -20.69
CA LEU A 91 2.93 14.69 -21.72
C LEU A 91 2.24 16.06 -21.77
N TYR A 92 1.94 16.65 -20.61
CA TYR A 92 1.34 17.98 -20.50
C TYR A 92 2.21 19.06 -21.16
N VAL A 93 3.54 18.98 -20.98
CA VAL A 93 4.52 19.86 -21.64
C VAL A 93 4.53 19.65 -23.15
N ILE A 94 4.57 18.39 -23.61
CA ILE A 94 4.63 18.04 -25.04
C ILE A 94 3.40 18.54 -25.79
N GLU A 95 2.23 18.50 -25.15
CA GLU A 95 0.98 19.00 -25.73
C GLU A 95 0.86 20.53 -25.74
N GLY A 96 1.85 21.24 -25.19
CA GLY A 96 1.87 22.71 -25.18
C GLY A 96 0.78 23.32 -24.30
N ARG A 97 0.30 22.60 -23.28
CA ARG A 97 -0.74 23.08 -22.35
C ARG A 97 -0.21 23.95 -21.21
N ILE A 98 1.09 24.22 -21.20
CA ILE A 98 1.70 25.15 -20.25
C ILE A 98 1.28 26.56 -20.63
N THR A 99 0.56 27.21 -19.73
CA THR A 99 0.18 28.61 -19.84
C THR A 99 1.17 29.46 -19.03
N ASP A 100 0.73 30.06 -17.93
CA ASP A 100 1.47 31.10 -17.20
C ASP A 100 2.04 30.62 -15.86
N CYS A 101 1.66 29.41 -15.41
CA CYS A 101 2.14 28.82 -14.17
C CYS A 101 2.35 27.31 -14.32
N LEU A 102 3.11 26.72 -13.40
CA LEU A 102 3.29 25.27 -13.35
C LEU A 102 1.97 24.60 -12.92
N PRO A 103 1.47 23.62 -13.69
CA PRO A 103 0.23 22.94 -13.37
C PRO A 103 0.39 22.05 -12.14
N THR A 104 -0.67 21.98 -11.33
CA THR A 104 -0.82 20.99 -10.26
C THR A 104 -0.82 19.57 -10.85
N ILE A 105 -0.53 18.55 -10.03
CA ILE A 105 -0.61 17.14 -10.47
C ILE A 105 -2.05 16.87 -10.95
N SER A 106 -3.02 17.35 -10.18
CA SER A 106 -4.45 17.21 -10.46
C SER A 106 -4.86 17.85 -11.81
N GLU A 107 -4.31 19.01 -12.16
CA GLU A 107 -4.52 19.66 -13.48
C GLU A 107 -3.81 18.93 -14.61
N THR A 108 -2.63 18.34 -14.38
CA THR A 108 -1.95 17.58 -15.44
C THR A 108 -2.72 16.34 -15.89
N ALA A 109 -3.68 15.86 -15.09
CA ALA A 109 -4.41 14.61 -15.30
C ALA A 109 -5.86 14.81 -15.76
N THR A 110 -6.25 15.97 -16.31
CA THR A 110 -7.66 16.22 -16.68
C THR A 110 -8.08 15.66 -18.04
N THR A 111 -7.20 15.70 -19.05
CA THR A 111 -7.54 15.28 -20.42
C THR A 111 -6.75 14.04 -20.87
N SER A 112 -7.36 13.22 -21.74
CA SER A 112 -6.67 12.09 -22.39
C SER A 112 -5.57 12.61 -23.32
N PRO A 113 -4.39 11.95 -23.40
CA PRO A 113 -4.02 10.67 -22.78
C PRO A 113 -3.56 10.74 -21.32
N ASN A 114 -3.35 11.94 -20.76
CA ASN A 114 -2.82 12.08 -19.39
C ASN A 114 -3.76 11.51 -18.33
N SER A 115 -5.06 11.74 -18.45
CA SER A 115 -6.06 11.23 -17.51
C SER A 115 -6.05 9.70 -17.48
N ASP A 116 -5.92 9.05 -18.64
CA ASP A 116 -5.86 7.58 -18.76
C ASP A 116 -4.58 7.02 -18.12
N VAL A 117 -3.43 7.62 -18.43
CA VAL A 117 -2.14 7.22 -17.86
C VAL A 117 -2.13 7.41 -16.34
N PHE A 118 -2.61 8.56 -15.85
CA PHE A 118 -2.70 8.85 -14.43
C PHE A 118 -3.60 7.85 -13.72
N SER A 119 -4.79 7.60 -14.25
CA SER A 119 -5.76 6.64 -13.70
C SER A 119 -5.17 5.23 -13.55
N ILE A 120 -4.53 4.72 -14.61
CA ILE A 120 -3.90 3.39 -14.61
C ILE A 120 -2.78 3.31 -13.56
N MET A 121 -1.85 4.27 -13.59
CA MET A 121 -0.67 4.22 -12.73
C MET A 121 -1.00 4.49 -11.25
N ALA A 122 -1.90 5.44 -10.97
CA ALA A 122 -2.34 5.75 -9.61
C ALA A 122 -3.21 4.62 -9.03
N SER A 123 -4.11 4.03 -9.81
CA SER A 123 -4.88 2.85 -9.38
C SER A 123 -3.98 1.65 -9.09
N THR A 124 -3.01 1.40 -9.95
CA THR A 124 -2.00 0.35 -9.73
C THR A 124 -1.20 0.61 -8.46
N SER A 125 -0.71 1.84 -8.28
CA SER A 125 0.00 2.27 -7.06
C SER A 125 -0.87 2.09 -5.82
N SER A 126 -2.16 2.38 -5.90
CA SER A 126 -3.11 2.25 -4.81
C SER A 126 -3.27 0.79 -4.33
N LEU A 127 -3.36 -0.16 -5.27
CA LEU A 127 -3.40 -1.59 -4.93
C LEU A 127 -2.14 -2.04 -4.20
N PHE A 128 -0.96 -1.64 -4.71
CA PHE A 128 0.30 -1.95 -4.04
C PHE A 128 0.42 -1.25 -2.67
N LEU A 129 -0.11 -0.03 -2.53
CA LEU A 129 -0.16 0.70 -1.27
C LEU A 129 -1.01 -0.04 -0.23
N ALA A 130 -2.18 -0.56 -0.62
CA ALA A 130 -3.04 -1.37 0.25
C ALA A 130 -2.30 -2.60 0.79
N VAL A 131 -1.59 -3.31 -0.10
CA VAL A 131 -0.76 -4.47 0.27
C VAL A 131 0.37 -4.06 1.22
N LEU A 132 1.11 -3.00 0.88
CA LEU A 132 2.22 -2.49 1.68
C LEU A 132 1.76 -2.09 3.09
N PHE A 133 0.69 -1.32 3.19
CA PHE A 133 0.15 -0.86 4.46
C PHE A 133 -0.32 -2.04 5.32
N THR A 134 -1.01 -3.01 4.72
CA THR A 134 -1.43 -4.23 5.41
C THR A 134 -0.23 -5.00 5.95
N LEU A 135 0.80 -5.21 5.13
CA LEU A 135 2.03 -5.89 5.56
C LEU A 135 2.73 -5.13 6.69
N TYR A 136 2.83 -3.81 6.59
CA TYR A 136 3.49 -3.00 7.61
C TYR A 136 2.76 -3.06 8.96
N ILE A 137 1.43 -2.92 8.95
CA ILE A 137 0.62 -3.00 10.17
C ILE A 137 0.60 -4.42 10.75
N SER A 138 0.55 -5.46 9.92
CA SER A 138 0.67 -6.84 10.38
C SER A 138 2.04 -7.12 11.02
N ALA A 139 3.13 -6.56 10.48
CA ALA A 139 4.45 -6.68 11.10
C ALA A 139 4.45 -6.05 12.51
N ALA A 140 3.90 -4.84 12.60
CA ALA A 140 3.81 -4.09 13.85
C ALA A 140 2.92 -4.75 14.91
N ASP A 141 1.85 -5.43 14.49
CA ASP A 141 0.97 -6.26 15.34
C ASP A 141 1.73 -7.49 15.86
N VAL A 142 2.44 -8.22 14.99
CA VAL A 142 3.25 -9.40 15.38
C VAL A 142 4.38 -9.05 16.34
N TRP A 143 4.98 -7.87 16.20
CA TRP A 143 5.97 -7.36 17.15
C TRP A 143 5.37 -6.97 18.52
N ASN A 144 4.04 -7.00 18.67
CA ASN A 144 3.31 -6.60 19.87
C ASN A 144 3.69 -5.17 20.33
N VAL A 145 3.95 -4.30 19.36
CA VAL A 145 4.39 -2.92 19.59
C VAL A 145 3.20 -1.96 19.64
N MET A 146 2.07 -2.33 19.03
CA MET A 146 0.91 -1.47 18.87
C MET A 146 -0.24 -1.77 19.85
N SER A 147 -0.95 -0.73 20.30
CA SER A 147 -2.23 -0.91 20.99
C SER A 147 -3.32 -1.43 20.04
N LYS A 148 -4.25 -2.26 20.54
CA LYS A 148 -5.35 -2.85 19.74
C LYS A 148 -6.19 -1.79 19.01
N ASN A 149 -6.51 -0.68 19.68
CA ASN A 149 -7.31 0.40 19.09
C ASN A 149 -6.55 1.11 17.96
N THR A 150 -5.23 1.31 18.13
CA THR A 150 -4.42 1.90 17.06
C THR A 150 -4.26 0.96 15.87
N ILE A 151 -4.10 -0.34 16.10
CA ILE A 151 -4.08 -1.33 15.01
C ILE A 151 -5.38 -1.26 14.20
N TYR A 152 -6.53 -1.23 14.89
CA TYR A 152 -7.83 -1.13 14.25
C TYR A 152 -7.97 0.15 13.41
N ALA A 153 -7.61 1.31 13.97
CA ALA A 153 -7.61 2.57 13.25
C ALA A 153 -6.70 2.54 12.02
N CYS A 154 -5.48 2.01 12.16
CA CYS A 154 -4.57 1.86 11.03
C CYS A 154 -5.14 0.93 9.96
N ARG A 155 -5.78 -0.18 10.32
CA ARG A 155 -6.43 -1.12 9.37
C ARG A 155 -7.61 -0.49 8.62
N ILE A 156 -8.34 0.43 9.24
CA ILE A 156 -9.36 1.21 8.52
C ILE A 156 -8.66 2.12 7.49
N LEU A 157 -7.62 2.83 7.91
CA LEU A 157 -6.85 3.71 7.02
C LEU A 157 -6.16 2.95 5.88
N THR A 158 -5.76 1.69 6.09
CA THR A 158 -5.20 0.85 5.01
C THR A 158 -6.19 0.55 3.90
N VAL A 159 -7.49 0.74 4.13
CA VAL A 159 -8.55 0.58 3.13
C VAL A 159 -8.99 1.95 2.58
N ILE A 160 -9.22 2.92 3.47
CA ILE A 160 -9.70 4.25 3.07
C ILE A 160 -8.71 4.95 2.14
N ILE A 161 -7.41 4.99 2.49
CA ILE A 161 -6.41 5.74 1.71
C ILE A 161 -6.31 5.20 0.27
N PRO A 162 -6.16 3.88 0.03
CA PRO A 162 -6.19 3.34 -1.33
C PRO A 162 -7.49 3.61 -2.09
N ILE A 163 -8.65 3.45 -1.46
CA ILE A 163 -9.94 3.73 -2.13
C ILE A 163 -10.02 5.20 -2.54
N CYS A 164 -9.70 6.12 -1.64
CA CYS A 164 -9.66 7.55 -1.96
C CYS A 164 -8.64 7.85 -3.06
N PHE A 165 -7.52 7.13 -3.14
CA PHE A 165 -6.56 7.34 -4.21
C PHE A 165 -7.07 6.89 -5.58
N ILE A 166 -7.79 5.77 -5.63
CA ILE A 166 -8.45 5.30 -6.86
C ILE A 166 -9.52 6.31 -7.30
N MET A 167 -10.35 6.76 -6.36
CA MET A 167 -11.36 7.79 -6.65
C MET A 167 -10.72 9.08 -7.13
N LEU A 168 -9.63 9.53 -6.50
CA LEU A 168 -8.85 10.70 -6.93
C LEU A 168 -8.32 10.54 -8.36
N SER A 169 -7.91 9.32 -8.74
CA SER A 169 -7.33 9.05 -10.06
C SER A 169 -8.35 8.86 -11.18
N CYS A 170 -9.55 8.39 -10.85
CA CYS A 170 -10.60 8.12 -11.83
C CYS A 170 -11.60 9.29 -11.97
N CYS A 171 -11.72 10.13 -10.95
CA CYS A 171 -12.59 11.30 -10.96
C CYS A 171 -11.72 12.55 -11.18
N THR A 172 -11.72 13.08 -12.40
CA THR A 172 -10.95 14.29 -12.74
C THR A 172 -11.58 15.54 -12.12
N LEU A 173 -10.81 16.63 -12.06
CA LEU A 173 -11.31 17.95 -11.63
C LEU A 173 -12.41 18.48 -12.56
N GLU A 174 -12.35 18.16 -13.86
CA GLU A 174 -13.30 18.64 -14.86
C GLU A 174 -14.65 17.92 -14.77
N ASP A 175 -14.64 16.59 -14.61
CA ASP A 175 -15.87 15.79 -14.63
C ASP A 175 -16.57 15.77 -13.25
N HIS A 176 -15.78 15.65 -12.19
CA HIS A 176 -16.28 15.28 -10.86
C HIS A 176 -15.55 16.02 -9.73
N PHE A 177 -15.49 17.36 -9.83
CA PHE A 177 -14.80 18.25 -8.89
C PHE A 177 -15.00 17.93 -7.40
N LEU A 178 -16.25 17.72 -6.96
CA LEU A 178 -16.55 17.48 -5.54
C LEU A 178 -15.99 16.14 -5.06
N VAL A 179 -16.14 15.07 -5.85
CA VAL A 179 -15.64 13.73 -5.51
C VAL A 179 -14.11 13.74 -5.51
N HIS A 180 -13.51 14.39 -6.50
CA HIS A 180 -12.06 14.59 -6.58
C HIS A 180 -11.54 15.30 -5.32
N SER A 181 -12.13 16.44 -4.96
CA SER A 181 -11.69 17.27 -3.83
C SER A 181 -11.81 16.55 -2.48
N ILE A 182 -12.93 15.86 -2.23
CA ILE A 182 -13.11 15.07 -1.00
C ILE A 182 -12.11 13.91 -0.97
N SER A 183 -11.91 13.23 -2.09
CA SER A 183 -10.97 12.11 -2.19
C SER A 183 -9.53 12.56 -1.98
N ALA A 184 -9.12 13.70 -2.56
CA ALA A 184 -7.82 14.33 -2.35
C ALA A 184 -7.60 14.65 -0.87
N PHE A 185 -8.58 15.30 -0.23
CA PHE A 185 -8.49 15.67 1.19
C PHE A 185 -8.35 14.44 2.09
N LEU A 186 -9.18 13.41 1.89
CA LEU A 186 -9.13 12.17 2.65
C LEU A 186 -7.85 11.38 2.38
N PHE A 187 -7.35 11.38 1.15
CA PHE A 187 -6.10 10.75 0.77
C PHE A 187 -4.90 11.42 1.45
N PHE A 188 -4.75 12.73 1.28
CA PHE A 188 -3.63 13.49 1.87
C PHE A 188 -3.68 13.51 3.40
N GLY A 189 -4.83 13.85 3.97
CA GLY A 189 -5.04 13.84 5.41
C GLY A 189 -4.90 12.44 6.01
N GLY A 190 -5.44 11.43 5.32
CA GLY A 190 -5.33 10.02 5.71
C GLY A 190 -3.88 9.55 5.80
N PHE A 191 -3.04 9.91 4.83
CA PHE A 191 -1.60 9.63 4.86
C PHE A 191 -0.92 10.20 6.11
N ILE A 192 -1.18 11.47 6.42
CA ILE A 192 -0.59 12.14 7.60
C ILE A 192 -1.03 11.43 8.88
N ILE A 193 -2.33 11.16 9.03
CA ILE A 193 -2.87 10.46 10.21
C ILE A 193 -2.24 9.07 10.31
N PHE A 194 -2.18 8.32 9.20
CA PHE A 194 -1.57 7.00 9.17
C PHE A 194 -0.09 7.04 9.60
N PHE A 195 0.70 7.98 9.07
CA PHE A 195 2.11 8.13 9.43
C PHE A 195 2.32 8.50 10.89
N ILE A 196 1.47 9.38 11.45
CA ILE A 196 1.53 9.74 12.87
C ILE A 196 1.23 8.51 13.73
N LEU A 197 0.17 7.77 13.43
CA LEU A 197 -0.22 6.58 14.17
C LEU A 197 0.85 5.50 14.07
N SER A 198 1.34 5.21 12.87
CA SER A 198 2.37 4.18 12.64
C SER A 198 3.67 4.52 13.35
N LEU A 199 4.13 5.78 13.28
CA LEU A 199 5.35 6.23 13.95
C LEU A 199 5.22 6.19 15.48
N SER A 200 4.08 6.65 15.99
CA SER A 200 3.82 6.72 17.43
C SER A 200 3.91 5.35 18.09
N GLN A 201 3.47 4.30 17.40
CA GLN A 201 3.60 2.94 17.90
C GLN A 201 5.01 2.40 17.70
N MET A 202 5.60 2.58 16.51
CA MET A 202 6.91 2.01 16.18
C MET A 202 8.09 2.69 16.89
N LYS A 203 7.87 3.82 17.59
CA LYS A 203 8.94 4.61 18.24
C LYS A 203 9.95 3.81 19.08
N LYS A 204 9.51 2.71 19.73
CA LYS A 204 10.39 1.87 20.56
C LYS A 204 11.23 0.88 19.74
N ALA A 205 10.74 0.48 18.57
CA ALA A 205 11.41 -0.45 17.68
C ALA A 205 12.37 0.26 16.70
N LEU A 206 12.21 1.57 16.51
CA LEU A 206 12.99 2.35 15.56
C LEU A 206 14.35 2.78 16.12
N VAL A 207 15.35 2.79 15.23
CA VAL A 207 16.62 3.43 15.52
C VAL A 207 16.42 4.95 15.62
N LYS A 208 17.03 5.60 16.63
CA LYS A 208 16.81 7.02 16.97
C LYS A 208 16.89 7.97 15.77
N TYR A 209 17.85 7.79 14.86
CA TYR A 209 17.96 8.67 13.69
C TYR A 209 16.81 8.47 12.68
N ILE A 210 16.36 7.23 12.45
CA ILE A 210 15.23 6.92 11.55
C ILE A 210 13.95 7.54 12.11
N PHE A 211 13.76 7.47 13.42
CA PHE A 211 12.65 8.12 14.10
C PHE A 211 12.59 9.62 13.79
N TRP A 212 13.69 10.35 13.97
CA TRP A 212 13.74 11.79 13.71
C TRP A 212 13.55 12.15 12.23
N ILE A 213 14.14 11.37 11.31
CA ILE A 213 13.90 11.55 9.86
C ILE A 213 12.40 11.43 9.56
N ARG A 214 11.72 10.42 10.12
CA ARG A 214 10.26 10.25 9.94
C ARG A 214 9.45 11.39 10.55
N VAL A 215 9.83 11.91 11.71
CA VAL A 215 9.17 13.09 12.29
C VAL A 215 9.27 14.29 11.35
N ILE A 216 10.47 14.57 10.83
CA ILE A 216 10.70 15.67 9.89
C ILE A 216 9.87 15.48 8.62
N LEU A 217 9.86 14.28 8.04
CA LEU A 217 9.07 13.98 6.84
C LEU A 217 7.57 14.12 7.08
N ILE A 218 7.03 13.70 8.23
CA ILE A 218 5.62 13.92 8.60
C ILE A 218 5.33 15.41 8.70
N PHE A 219 6.21 16.17 9.34
CA PHE A 219 6.06 17.61 9.47
C PHE A 219 6.03 18.31 8.10
N LEU A 220 6.95 17.96 7.21
CA LEU A 220 7.00 18.51 5.84
C LEU A 220 5.77 18.11 5.02
N THR A 221 5.34 16.85 5.11
CA THR A 221 4.11 16.36 4.46
C THR A 221 2.87 17.12 4.98
N GLY A 222 2.81 17.35 6.29
CA GLY A 222 1.76 18.15 6.93
C GLY A 222 1.76 19.61 6.47
N LEU A 223 2.94 20.22 6.35
CA LEU A 223 3.07 21.59 5.83
C LEU A 223 2.60 21.69 4.37
N SER A 224 2.98 20.74 3.52
CA SER A 224 2.50 20.64 2.14
C SER A 224 0.97 20.50 2.07
N PHE A 225 0.37 19.67 2.93
CA PHE A 225 -1.08 19.52 3.00
C PHE A 225 -1.80 20.81 3.44
N ILE A 226 -1.27 21.52 4.44
CA ILE A 226 -1.80 22.82 4.86
C ILE A 226 -1.68 23.83 3.72
N ALA A 227 -0.56 23.84 2.99
CA ALA A 227 -0.37 24.72 1.83
C ALA A 227 -1.44 24.44 0.75
N ILE A 228 -1.69 23.17 0.41
CA ILE A 228 -2.77 22.77 -0.51
C ILE A 228 -4.13 23.30 0.00
N ALA A 229 -4.49 22.96 1.25
CA ALA A 229 -5.82 23.24 1.81
C ALA A 229 -6.11 24.74 2.00
N CYS A 230 -5.10 25.54 2.31
CA CYS A 230 -5.27 26.97 2.61
C CYS A 230 -4.95 27.89 1.41
N SER A 231 -4.29 27.39 0.37
CA SER A 231 -3.84 28.20 -0.78
C SER A 231 -4.97 29.04 -1.40
N THR A 232 -6.09 28.40 -1.71
CA THR A 232 -7.24 29.01 -2.40
C THR A 232 -8.07 29.96 -1.52
N THR A 233 -7.91 29.90 -0.20
CA THR A 233 -8.67 30.76 0.74
C THR A 233 -7.91 32.03 1.13
N ILE A 234 -6.57 31.98 1.12
CA ILE A 234 -5.72 33.07 1.61
C ILE A 234 -5.16 33.92 0.47
N PHE A 235 -4.83 33.31 -0.66
CA PHE A 235 -4.06 33.96 -1.72
C PHE A 235 -4.91 34.26 -2.95
N HIS A 236 -4.48 35.26 -3.72
CA HIS A 236 -5.03 35.54 -5.04
C HIS A 236 -4.72 34.37 -6.00
N GLU A 237 -5.58 34.17 -7.00
CA GLU A 237 -5.60 33.02 -7.93
C GLU A 237 -4.20 32.53 -8.38
N THR A 238 -3.36 33.41 -8.95
CA THR A 238 -2.02 33.02 -9.44
C THR A 238 -1.10 32.47 -8.34
N TRP A 239 -1.12 33.08 -7.16
CA TRP A 239 -0.32 32.62 -6.02
C TRP A 239 -0.92 31.36 -5.40
N ALA A 240 -2.25 31.27 -5.35
CA ALA A 240 -2.95 30.08 -4.88
C ALA A 240 -2.56 28.86 -5.73
N THR A 241 -2.61 28.96 -7.06
CA THR A 241 -2.21 27.87 -7.96
C THR A 241 -0.75 27.48 -7.76
N THR A 242 0.17 28.45 -7.70
CA THR A 242 1.61 28.17 -7.49
C THR A 242 1.86 27.44 -6.17
N ILE A 243 1.23 27.89 -5.08
CA ILE A 243 1.36 27.26 -3.76
C ILE A 243 0.74 25.86 -3.77
N ASN A 244 -0.42 25.70 -4.41
CA ASN A 244 -1.09 24.41 -4.53
C ASN A 244 -0.22 23.41 -5.31
N THR A 245 0.35 23.84 -6.44
CA THR A 245 1.30 23.07 -7.24
C THR A 245 2.48 22.64 -6.37
N LEU A 246 3.20 23.58 -5.76
CA LEU A 246 4.34 23.22 -4.89
C LEU A 246 3.91 22.29 -3.75
N GLY A 247 2.74 22.50 -3.18
CA GLY A 247 2.13 21.65 -2.17
C GLY A 247 1.96 20.21 -2.64
N GLU A 248 1.28 19.97 -3.76
CA GLU A 248 1.03 18.61 -4.28
C GLU A 248 2.33 17.86 -4.60
N TYR A 249 3.27 18.50 -5.32
CA TYR A 249 4.54 17.86 -5.70
C TYR A 249 5.40 17.55 -4.47
N THR A 250 5.53 18.49 -3.53
CA THR A 250 6.32 18.27 -2.30
C THR A 250 5.64 17.23 -1.39
N PHE A 251 4.31 17.22 -1.31
CA PHE A 251 3.57 16.20 -0.57
C PHE A 251 3.90 14.81 -1.09
N MET A 252 3.76 14.58 -2.41
CA MET A 252 4.02 13.28 -3.02
C MET A 252 5.49 12.85 -2.89
N LEU A 253 6.43 13.79 -3.02
CA LEU A 253 7.86 13.54 -2.80
C LEU A 253 8.12 13.06 -1.37
N PHE A 254 7.63 13.78 -0.36
CA PHE A 254 7.88 13.42 1.05
C PHE A 254 7.15 12.14 1.47
N VAL A 255 5.95 11.87 0.94
CA VAL A 255 5.28 10.57 1.09
C VAL A 255 6.13 9.44 0.52
N GLY A 256 6.66 9.60 -0.70
CA GLY A 256 7.55 8.61 -1.32
C GLY A 256 8.79 8.34 -0.48
N ILE A 257 9.49 9.40 -0.04
CA ILE A 257 10.67 9.27 0.82
C ILE A 257 10.30 8.60 2.16
N TYR A 258 9.17 8.96 2.77
CA TYR A 258 8.71 8.33 4.00
C TYR A 258 8.49 6.82 3.83
N ILE A 259 7.78 6.41 2.78
CA ILE A 259 7.55 5.00 2.45
C ILE A 259 8.88 4.27 2.24
N LEU A 260 9.84 4.86 1.54
CA LEU A 260 11.17 4.26 1.33
C LEU A 260 11.89 3.94 2.65
N THR A 261 11.66 4.73 3.70
CA THR A 261 12.26 4.44 5.01
C THR A 261 11.79 3.10 5.61
N TRP A 262 10.68 2.51 5.12
CA TRP A 262 10.18 1.21 5.58
C TRP A 262 10.92 0.02 4.95
N ALA A 263 11.68 0.21 3.88
CA ALA A 263 12.36 -0.87 3.16
C ALA A 263 13.24 -1.74 4.08
N LYS A 264 13.97 -1.10 5.01
CA LYS A 264 14.82 -1.80 5.98
C LYS A 264 13.99 -2.61 6.98
N GLU A 265 12.89 -2.08 7.50
CA GLU A 265 12.01 -2.79 8.44
C GLU A 265 11.35 -4.00 7.78
N LEU A 266 10.82 -3.82 6.57
CA LEU A 266 10.17 -4.89 5.82
C LEU A 266 11.17 -5.92 5.29
N SER A 267 12.47 -5.59 5.20
CA SER A 267 13.51 -6.58 4.90
C SER A 267 13.66 -7.66 5.99
N LEU A 268 13.20 -7.38 7.22
CA LEU A 268 13.20 -8.31 8.35
C LEU A 268 11.98 -9.23 8.36
N VAL A 269 10.95 -8.88 7.56
CA VAL A 269 9.73 -9.64 7.37
C VAL A 269 9.96 -10.69 6.28
N ARG A 270 9.57 -11.93 6.56
CA ARG A 270 9.54 -13.02 5.60
C ARG A 270 8.12 -13.54 5.50
N LEU A 271 7.59 -13.59 4.28
CA LEU A 271 6.40 -14.37 4.01
C LEU A 271 6.81 -15.81 3.78
N GLN A 272 6.29 -16.71 4.61
CA GLN A 272 6.45 -18.13 4.46
C GLN A 272 5.13 -18.69 3.94
N VAL A 273 5.14 -19.18 2.70
CA VAL A 273 4.01 -19.93 2.15
C VAL A 273 4.23 -21.40 2.50
N VAL A 274 3.31 -21.99 3.27
CA VAL A 274 3.33 -23.41 3.63
C VAL A 274 2.32 -24.12 2.74
N LEU A 275 2.82 -24.99 1.87
CA LEU A 275 1.99 -25.91 1.09
C LEU A 275 1.79 -27.17 1.95
N THR A 276 0.56 -27.43 2.34
CA THR A 276 0.22 -28.71 2.96
C THR A 276 -0.40 -29.59 1.89
N ASP A 277 0.25 -30.70 1.58
CA ASP A 277 -0.41 -31.79 0.86
C ASP A 277 -1.55 -32.28 1.76
N ASP A 278 -2.77 -32.31 1.22
CA ASP A 278 -3.89 -32.93 1.90
C ASP A 278 -3.49 -34.37 2.22
N ILE A 279 -3.22 -34.64 3.50
CA ILE A 279 -3.07 -35.99 4.01
C ILE A 279 -4.45 -36.58 3.83
N GLY A 280 -4.61 -37.39 2.78
CA GLY A 280 -5.87 -38.01 2.39
C GLY A 280 -6.66 -38.43 3.62
N SER A 281 -7.90 -37.95 3.68
CA SER A 281 -8.90 -38.43 4.63
C SER A 281 -8.99 -39.95 4.49
N ASN A 282 -8.43 -40.67 5.47
CA ASN A 282 -8.80 -42.06 5.73
C ASN A 282 -10.28 -42.14 6.10
#